data_AF-A0A6A4GTH2-F1
#
_entry.id   AF-A0A6A4GTH2-F1
#
_cell.length_a   1.000
_cell.length_b   1.000
_cell.length_c   1.000
_cell.angle_alpha   90.00
_cell.angle_beta   90.00
_cell.angle_gamma   90.00
#
_symmetry.space_group_name_H-M   'P 1'
#
loop_
_entity.id
_entity.type
_entity.pdbx_description
1 polymer ?
#
loop_
_entity_poly.entity_id
_entity_poly.type
_entity_poly.pdbx_seq_one_letter_code
_entity_poly.pdbx_strand_id
1 'polypeptide(L)' 'VIWAKSRLGNERLGAIWLQSDPARTGSIDREAFVKGMWRIDAELSTELVKTKTRSRKSSTSTTSTRTPTKT' A
#
# COMPACT_ATOMS: atom_id res chain seq x y z
N VAL A 1 16.37 2.61 -8.87
CA VAL A 1 15.86 3.82 -9.59
C VAL A 1 14.61 3.59 -10.44
N ILE A 2 14.40 2.43 -11.08
CA ILE A 2 13.23 2.19 -11.95
C ILE A 2 11.94 2.00 -11.14
N TRP A 3 11.92 1.09 -10.15
CA TRP A 3 10.73 0.82 -9.34
C TRP A 3 10.26 2.02 -8.50
N ALA A 4 11.17 2.90 -8.10
CA ALA A 4 10.84 4.14 -7.39
C ALA A 4 10.04 5.15 -8.22
N LYS A 5 9.99 4.98 -9.56
CA LYS A 5 9.11 5.77 -10.43
C LYS A 5 7.67 5.25 -10.41
N SER A 6 7.42 4.09 -9.80
CA SER A 6 6.06 3.67 -9.50
C SER A 6 5.45 4.62 -8.47
N ARG A 7 4.14 4.83 -8.53
CA ARG A 7 3.42 5.66 -7.54
C ARG A 7 3.21 4.93 -6.21
N LEU A 8 3.94 3.85 -5.97
CA LEU A 8 3.80 3.01 -4.80
C LEU A 8 4.66 3.56 -3.66
N GLY A 9 4.16 3.48 -2.43
CA GLY A 9 4.90 3.96 -1.26
C GLY A 9 6.17 3.14 -0.96
N ASN A 10 7.16 3.78 -0.32
CA ASN A 10 8.44 3.16 0.02
C ASN A 10 8.31 1.86 0.83
N GLU A 11 7.34 1.78 1.74
CA GLU A 11 7.08 0.56 2.54
C GLU A 11 6.71 -0.64 1.64
N ARG A 12 5.81 -0.42 0.68
CA ARG A 12 5.33 -1.45 -0.24
C ARG A 12 6.42 -1.85 -1.23
N LEU A 13 7.16 -0.87 -1.76
CA LEU A 13 8.34 -1.11 -2.57
C LEU A 13 9.40 -1.93 -1.82
N GLY A 14 9.62 -1.65 -0.54
CA GLY A 14 10.53 -2.42 0.32
C GLY A 14 10.06 -3.86 0.52
N ALA A 15 8.76 -4.08 0.73
CA ALA A 15 8.19 -5.43 0.84
C ALA A 15 8.30 -6.23 -0.48
N ILE A 16 8.11 -5.58 -1.63
CA ILE A 16 8.30 -6.21 -2.94
C ILE A 16 9.78 -6.52 -3.16
N TRP A 17 10.68 -5.59 -2.81
CA TRP A 17 12.12 -5.82 -2.89
C TRP A 17 12.57 -7.01 -2.05
N LEU A 18 12.09 -7.13 -0.82
CA LEU A 18 12.45 -8.25 0.06
C LEU A 18 11.97 -9.61 -0.51
N GLN A 19 10.87 -9.64 -1.27
CA GLN A 19 10.43 -10.84 -1.97
C GLN A 19 11.31 -11.17 -3.19
N SER A 20 11.86 -10.15 -3.85
CA SER A 20 12.74 -10.31 -5.01
C SER A 20 14.21 -10.60 -4.64
N ASP A 21 14.68 -10.10 -3.50
CA ASP A 21 16.02 -10.31 -2.93
C ASP A 21 15.93 -10.95 -1.53
N PRO A 22 15.45 -12.21 -1.41
CA PRO A 22 15.30 -12.86 -0.11
C PRO A 22 16.64 -13.09 0.59
N ALA A 23 17.72 -13.22 -0.18
CA ALA A 23 19.09 -13.35 0.33
C ALA A 23 19.69 -12.01 0.79
N ARG A 24 19.01 -10.88 0.56
CA ARG A 24 19.45 -9.52 0.91
C ARG A 24 20.85 -9.19 0.40
N THR A 25 21.15 -9.63 -0.82
CA THR A 25 22.42 -9.38 -1.48
C THR A 25 22.58 -7.93 -1.92
N GLY A 26 21.47 -7.17 -1.97
CA GLY A 26 21.43 -5.81 -2.51
C GLY A 26 21.31 -5.77 -4.04
N SER A 27 21.19 -6.93 -4.68
CA SER A 27 21.07 -7.09 -6.13
C SER A 27 20.05 -8.16 -6.47
N ILE A 28 19.44 -8.07 -7.65
CA ILE A 28 18.49 -9.08 -8.13
C ILE A 28 18.77 -9.41 -9.57
N ASP A 29 18.67 -10.68 -9.92
CA ASP A 29 18.79 -11.14 -11.29
C ASP A 29 17.63 -10.64 -12.16
N ARG A 30 17.80 -10.75 -13.47
CA ARG A 30 16.79 -10.31 -14.45
C ARG A 30 15.40 -10.90 -14.17
N GLU A 31 15.33 -12.18 -13.82
CA GLU A 31 14.04 -12.85 -13.54
C GLU A 31 13.38 -12.31 -12.28
N ALA A 32 14.15 -12.10 -11.21
CA ALA A 32 13.66 -11.51 -9.96
C ALA A 32 13.23 -10.05 -10.18
N PHE A 33 13.95 -9.31 -11.01
CA PHE A 33 13.56 -7.96 -11.43
C PHE A 33 12.23 -7.94 -12.18
N VAL A 34 12.04 -8.84 -13.15
CA VAL A 34 10.76 -8.94 -13.90
C VAL A 34 9.63 -9.32 -12.95
N LYS A 35 9.82 -10.31 -12.08
CA LYS A 35 8.81 -10.70 -11.06
C LYS A 35 8.42 -9.53 -10.16
N GLY A 36 9.39 -8.76 -9.68
CA GLY A 36 9.11 -7.56 -8.88
C GLY A 36 8.32 -6.51 -9.66
N MET A 37 8.60 -6.33 -10.96
CA MET A 37 7.85 -5.41 -11.81
C MET A 37 6.38 -5.82 -11.97
N TRP A 38 6.12 -7.11 -12.20
CA TRP A 38 4.75 -7.64 -12.24
C TRP A 38 4.01 -7.44 -10.91
N ARG A 39 4.74 -7.53 -9.79
CA ARG A 39 4.16 -7.31 -8.46
C ARG A 39 3.75 -5.86 -8.22
N ILE A 40 4.57 -4.92 -8.69
CA ILE A 40 4.26 -3.49 -8.64
C ILE A 40 2.99 -3.18 -9.44
N ASP A 41 2.86 -3.74 -10.64
CA ASP A 41 1.68 -3.54 -11.50
C ASP A 41 0.38 -4.09 -10.87
N ALA A 42 0.48 -5.27 -10.25
CA ALA A 42 -0.64 -5.88 -9.52
C ALA A 42 -1.08 -5.05 -8.30
N GLU A 43 -0.14 -4.47 -7.55
CA GLU A 43 -0.44 -3.63 -6.39
C GLU A 43 -1.07 -2.29 -6.82
N LEU A 44 -0.55 -1.66 -7.88
CA LEU A 44 -1.14 -0.43 -8.45
C LEU A 44 -2.59 -0.64 -8.90
N SER A 45 -2.87 -1.77 -9.56
CA SER A 45 -4.24 -2.14 -9.94
C SER A 45 -5.16 -2.26 -8.71
N THR A 46 -4.64 -2.79 -7.61
CA THR A 46 -5.40 -2.96 -6.36
C THR A 46 -5.70 -1.60 -5.69
N GLU A 47 -4.76 -0.66 -5.70
CA GLU A 47 -4.96 0.68 -5.11
C GLU A 47 -5.95 1.55 -5.89
N LEU A 48 -5.94 1.46 -7.22
CA LEU A 48 -6.92 2.14 -8.07
C LEU A 48 -8.35 1.64 -7.82
N VAL A 49 -8.52 0.36 -7.48
CA VAL A 49 -9.82 -0.20 -7.08
C VAL A 49 -10.22 0.27 -5.67
N LYS A 50 -9.28 0.33 -4.72
CA LYS A 50 -9.52 0.79 -3.34
C LYS A 50 -9.91 2.27 -3.24
N THR A 51 -9.37 3.13 -4.11
CA THR A 51 -9.71 4.57 -4.12
C THR A 51 -11.14 4.82 -4.62
N LYS A 52 -11.66 4.00 -5.55
CA LYS A 52 -13.06 4.08 -6.01
C LYS A 52 -14.08 3.71 -4.92
N THR A 53 -13.74 2.81 -3.99
CA THR A 53 -14.67 2.37 -2.93
C THR A 53 -14.66 3.28 -1.70
N ARG A 54 -13.66 4.15 -1.54
CA ARG A 54 -13.56 5.08 -0.41
C ARG A 54 -14.54 6.27 -0.49
N SER A 55 -15.18 6.50 -1.65
CA SER A 55 -16.16 7.59 -1.85
C SER A 55 -17.55 7.35 -1.22
N ARG A 56 -17.78 6.22 -0.51
CA ARG A 56 -19.11 5.89 0.07
C ARG A 56 -19.20 5.88 1.59
N LYS A 57 -18.18 6.30 2.34
CA LYS A 57 -18.29 6.48 3.80
C LYS A 57 -17.80 7.86 4.24
N SER A 58 -18.65 8.85 4.01
CA SER A 58 -18.67 10.10 4.77
C SER A 58 -20.10 10.61 4.83
N SER A 59 -20.93 9.88 5.57
CA SER A 59 -22.20 10.37 6.10
C SER A 59 -22.56 9.56 7.35
N THR A 60 -22.07 10.01 8.50
CA THR A 60 -22.84 9.94 9.74
C THR A 60 -22.30 11.01 10.68
N SER A 61 -23.10 12.05 10.77
CA SER A 61 -22.95 13.24 11.57
C SER A 61 -23.07 12.91 13.07
N THR A 62 -22.33 13.68 13.87
CA THR A 62 -22.70 14.21 15.19
C THR A 62 -23.68 13.41 16.07
N THR A 63 -23.20 12.96 17.23
CA THR A 63 -23.99 13.06 18.48
C THR A 63 -23.04 13.33 19.65
N SER A 64 -23.00 14.60 20.06
CA SER A 64 -22.64 15.00 21.42
C SER A 64 -23.75 14.54 22.37
N THR A 65 -23.42 13.75 23.38
CA THR A 65 -24.28 13.58 24.57
C THR A 65 -23.44 13.40 25.84
N ARG A 66 -23.27 14.53 26.52
CA ARG A 66 -23.21 14.76 27.97
C ARG A 66 -22.96 13.55 28.90
N THR A 67 -21.92 13.70 29.70
CA THR A 67 -21.67 13.01 30.97
C THR A 67 -22.74 13.33 32.03
N PRO A 68 -23.08 12.37 32.92
CA PRO A 68 -23.59 12.67 34.24
C PRO A 68 -22.56 12.31 35.31
N THR A 69 -22.17 13.31 36.11
CA THR A 69 -21.50 13.18 37.40
C THR A 69 -22.45 12.54 38.41
N LYS A 70 -21.97 11.54 39.17
CA LYS A 70 -22.68 10.92 40.28
C LYS A 70 -22.12 11.44 41.59
N THR A 71 -23.02 11.93 42.44
CA THR A 71 -22.83 12.39 43.83
C THR A 71 -22.37 11.27 44.75
#